data_AF-A0A090VLE4-F1
#
_entry.id   AF-A0A090VLE4-F1
#
_cell.length_a   1.000
_cell.length_b   1.000
_cell.length_c   1.000
_cell.angle_alpha   90.00
_cell.angle_beta   90.00
_cell.angle_gamma   90.00
#
_symmetry.space_group_name_H-M   'P 1'
#
loop_
_entity.id
_entity.type
_entity.pdbx_description
1 polymer ?
#
loop_
_entity_poly.entity_id
_entity_poly.type
_entity_poly.pdbx_seq_one_letter_code
_entity_poly.pdbx_strand_id
1 'polypeptide(L)' 'MKKEKGNFEFVKEDEDNKRNYIFQKDKITKTGTIIVAAFLVVLIVAVILSGVLVDFKA' A
#
# COMPACT_ATOMS: atom_id res chain seq x y z
N MET A 1 8.95 -2.35 34.05
CA MET A 1 9.41 -3.43 33.14
C MET A 1 10.46 -2.85 32.20
N LYS A 2 11.67 -3.40 32.24
CA LYS A 2 12.82 -2.96 31.42
C LYS A 2 12.62 -3.57 30.03
N LYS A 3 12.31 -2.74 29.03
CA LYS A 3 12.09 -3.18 27.64
C LYS A 3 13.43 -3.64 27.09
N GLU A 4 13.70 -4.94 27.16
CA GLU A 4 14.79 -5.55 26.42
C GLU A 4 14.56 -5.26 24.94
N LYS A 5 15.52 -4.57 24.32
CA LYS A 5 15.52 -4.28 22.89
C LYS A 5 15.79 -5.60 22.16
N GLY A 6 14.75 -6.42 22.02
CA GLY A 6 14.79 -7.61 21.19
C GLY A 6 15.15 -7.19 19.77
N ASN A 7 16.26 -7.69 19.23
CA ASN A 7 16.61 -7.54 17.83
C ASN A 7 15.59 -8.34 17.01
N PHE A 8 14.51 -7.68 16.58
CA PHE A 8 13.53 -8.25 15.66
C PHE A 8 13.99 -7.95 14.22
N GLU A 9 14.34 -8.99 13.48
CA GLU A 9 14.61 -8.86 12.04
C GLU A 9 13.29 -8.95 11.26
N PHE A 10 13.13 -8.04 10.29
CA PHE A 10 12.00 -8.06 9.37
C PHE A 10 12.30 -9.04 8.23
N VAL A 11 11.88 -10.29 8.40
CA VAL A 11 11.99 -11.32 7.35
C VAL A 11 10.67 -11.48 6.59
N LYS A 12 10.81 -11.76 5.28
CA LYS A 12 9.69 -11.87 4.33
C LYS A 12 9.15 -13.31 4.21
N GLU A 13 9.95 -14.33 4.57
CA GLU A 13 9.61 -15.75 4.47
C GLU A 13 10.22 -16.54 5.65
N ASP A 14 9.54 -17.62 6.05
CA ASP A 14 9.86 -18.56 7.14
C ASP A 14 11.03 -19.49 6.76
N GLU A 15 12.18 -18.96 6.39
CA GLU A 15 13.30 -19.84 5.98
C GLU A 15 14.17 -20.29 7.16
N ASP A 16 14.09 -19.60 8.30
CA ASP A 16 14.89 -19.91 9.49
C ASP A 16 14.01 -20.17 10.72
N ASN A 17 14.32 -21.24 11.45
CA ASN A 17 13.75 -21.66 12.75
C ASN A 17 14.04 -20.65 13.90
N LYS A 18 13.88 -19.34 13.68
CA LYS A 18 14.14 -18.28 14.67
C LYS A 18 12.82 -17.67 15.14
N ARG A 19 12.51 -17.77 16.44
CA ARG A 19 11.27 -17.21 17.03
C ARG A 19 11.24 -15.67 17.17
N ASN A 20 12.22 -14.94 16.63
CA ASN A 20 12.41 -13.50 16.81
C ASN A 20 12.26 -12.69 15.50
N TYR A 21 11.21 -12.96 14.72
CA TYR A 21 10.89 -12.14 13.54
C TYR A 21 9.48 -11.58 13.57
N ILE A 22 9.28 -10.45 12.87
CA ILE A 22 7.97 -9.85 12.62
C ILE A 22 7.62 -10.13 11.15
N PHE A 23 6.62 -10.98 10.93
CA PHE A 23 6.19 -11.40 9.59
C PHE A 23 5.49 -10.23 8.86
N GLN A 24 6.15 -9.66 7.86
CA GLN A 24 5.56 -8.63 7.00
C GLN A 24 4.75 -9.25 5.86
N LYS A 25 3.58 -9.83 6.18
CA LYS A 25 2.65 -10.40 5.19
C LYS A 25 1.84 -9.34 4.43
N ASP A 26 2.29 -8.09 4.44
CA ASP A 26 1.60 -6.94 3.86
C ASP A 26 1.79 -6.80 2.35
N LYS A 27 2.54 -7.71 1.70
CA LYS A 27 2.76 -7.68 0.24
C LYS A 27 1.44 -7.63 -0.54
N ILE A 28 0.45 -8.43 -0.14
CA ILE A 28 -0.87 -8.48 -0.81
C ILE A 28 -1.65 -7.20 -0.55
N THR A 29 -1.73 -6.75 0.71
CA THR A 29 -2.41 -5.51 1.09
C THR A 29 -1.81 -4.30 0.36
N LYS A 30 -0.48 -4.20 0.31
CA LYS A 30 0.23 -3.11 -0.38
C LYS A 30 -0.07 -3.12 -1.89
N THR A 31 -0.11 -4.31 -2.49
CA THR A 31 -0.44 -4.46 -3.92
C THR A 31 -1.88 -4.06 -4.20
N GLY A 32 -2.84 -4.51 -3.39
CA GLY A 32 -4.24 -4.14 -3.49
C GLY A 32 -4.46 -2.63 -3.34
N THR A 33 -3.82 -2.01 -2.34
CA THR A 33 -3.89 -0.55 -2.12
C THR A 33 -3.37 0.24 -3.32
N ILE A 34 -2.26 -0.18 -3.94
CA ILE A 34 -1.70 0.48 -5.12
C ILE A 34 -2.68 0.42 -6.30
N ILE A 35 -3.30 -0.74 -6.53
CA ILE A 35 -4.28 -0.92 -7.63
C ILE A 35 -5.48 0.02 -7.42
N VAL A 36 -6.08 0.01 -6.23
CA VAL A 36 -7.23 0.86 -5.92
C VAL A 36 -6.87 2.34 -6.04
N ALA A 37 -5.72 2.75 -5.51
CA ALA A 37 -5.24 4.13 -5.62
C ALA A 37 -5.06 4.57 -7.09
N ALA A 38 -4.53 3.69 -7.95
CA ALA A 38 -4.38 4.00 -9.38
C ALA A 38 -5.74 4.25 -10.05
N PHE A 39 -6.75 3.40 -9.79
CA PHE A 39 -8.09 3.62 -10.32
C PHE A 39 -8.73 4.92 -9.82
N LEU A 40 -8.53 5.27 -8.55
CA LEU A 40 -9.05 6.53 -8.01
C LEU A 40 -8.44 7.75 -8.69
N VAL A 41 -7.14 7.73 -8.99
CA VAL A 41 -6.47 8.82 -9.71
C VAL A 41 -7.02 8.94 -11.14
N VAL A 42 -7.19 7.83 -11.85
CA VAL A 42 -7.83 7.82 -13.19
C VAL A 42 -9.26 8.38 -13.11
N LEU A 43 -9.99 7.97 -12.07
CA LEU A 43 -11.24 8.54 -11.55
C LEU A 43 -11.29 10.06 -11.67
N ILE A 44 -10.42 10.68 -10.88
CA ILE A 44 -10.35 12.11 -10.68
C ILE A 44 -9.99 12.82 -11.99
N VAL A 45 -9.01 12.29 -12.74
CA VAL A 45 -8.60 12.88 -14.03
C VAL A 45 -9.76 12.87 -15.03
N ALA A 46 -10.51 11.77 -15.12
CA ALA A 46 -11.67 11.69 -16.00
C ALA A 46 -12.76 12.70 -15.63
N VAL A 47 -13.02 12.89 -14.32
CA VAL A 47 -13.98 13.89 -13.84
C VAL A 47 -13.52 15.31 -14.18
N ILE A 48 -12.26 15.65 -13.93
CA ILE A 48 -11.71 16.98 -14.26
C ILE A 48 -11.82 17.24 -15.76
N LEU A 49 -11.42 16.28 -16.59
CA LEU A 49 -11.53 16.40 -18.04
C LEU A 49 -12.99 16.53 -18.48
N SER A 50 -13.91 15.79 -17.86
CA SER A 50 -15.34 15.92 -18.17
C SER A 50 -15.87 17.31 -17.86
N GLY A 51 -15.49 17.90 -16.71
CA GLY A 51 -15.86 19.28 -16.36
C GLY A 51 -15.30 20.29 -17.35
N VAL A 52 -13.97 20.27 -17.57
CA VAL A 52 -13.31 21.20 -18.49
C VAL A 52 -13.83 21.06 -19.92
N LEU A 53 -14.08 19.84 -20.40
CA LEU A 53 -14.57 19.60 -21.77
C LEU A 53 -16.05 19.99 -21.92
N VAL A 54 -16.87 19.85 -20.87
CA VAL A 54 -18.27 20.28 -20.85
C VAL A 54 -18.35 21.80 -20.77
N ASP A 55 -17.59 22.43 -19.86
CA ASP A 55 -17.55 23.90 -19.70
C ASP A 55 -16.95 24.62 -20.91
N PHE A 56 -15.99 24.00 -21.61
CA PHE A 56 -15.45 24.54 -22.87
C PHE A 56 -16.40 24.39 -24.05
N LYS A 57 -17.35 23.44 -24.00
CA LYS A 57 -18.30 23.15 -25.09
C LYS A 57 -19.62 23.90 -24.93
N ALA A 58 -19.96 24.37 -23.72
CA ALA A 58 -21.13 25.20 -23.42
C ALA A 58 -20.89 26.67 -23.81
#